data_AF-A0A1M6L4K5-F1
#
_entry.id   AF-A0A1M6L4K5-F1
#
_cell.length_a   1.000
_cell.length_b   1.000
_cell.length_c   1.000
_cell.angle_alpha   90.00
_cell.angle_beta   90.00
_cell.angle_gamma   90.00
#
_symmetry.space_group_name_H-M   'P 1'
#
loop_
_entity.id
_entity.type
_entity.pdbx_description
1 polymer ?
#
loop_
_entity_poly.entity_id
_entity_poly.type
_entity_poly.pdbx_seq_one_letter_code
_entity_poly.pdbx_strand_id
1 'polypeptide(L)'
;MKQLRAIGIGVIIWIIGVSLYTLSFYIQVLQNAEQQANMLLFISVIPLVWYGARLYYKKETNTHGYWVGQTFFLTATALDAIITVPVFVIPNGGSYYQFFTDLGFWLIGFEFLGITVLYWYIKVEINKQNQIT
;
A
#
# COMPACT_ATOMS: atom_id res chain seq x y z
N MET A 1 21.69 -0.97 -0.85
CA MET A 1 20.88 0.26 -0.84
C MET A 1 19.55 0.00 -0.12
N LYS A 2 19.31 0.72 0.98
CA LYS A 2 18.19 0.51 1.92
C LYS A 2 16.81 0.85 1.30
N GLN A 3 16.79 1.82 0.39
CA GLN A 3 15.57 2.32 -0.26
C GLN A 3 15.14 1.51 -1.49
N LEU A 4 16.08 0.96 -2.27
CA LEU A 4 15.74 0.20 -3.48
C LEU A 4 14.87 -1.04 -3.18
N ARG A 5 15.10 -1.69 -2.03
CA ARG A 5 14.27 -2.80 -1.59
C ARG A 5 12.88 -2.33 -1.14
N ALA A 6 12.80 -1.19 -0.45
CA ALA A 6 11.51 -0.64 -0.06
C ALA A 6 10.66 -0.28 -1.28
N ILE A 7 11.28 0.37 -2.27
CA ILE A 7 10.67 0.67 -3.57
C ILE A 7 10.21 -0.63 -4.24
N GLY A 8 11.08 -1.63 -4.38
CA GLY A 8 10.73 -2.91 -5.01
C GLY A 8 9.54 -3.61 -4.34
N ILE A 9 9.46 -3.58 -3.00
CA ILE A 9 8.30 -4.10 -2.26
C ILE A 9 7.06 -3.24 -2.49
N GLY A 10 7.20 -1.91 -2.51
CA GLY A 10 6.12 -0.99 -2.85
C GLY A 10 5.54 -1.24 -4.24
N VAL A 11 6.40 -1.49 -5.24
CA VAL A 11 5.96 -1.89 -6.60
C VAL A 11 5.16 -3.19 -6.56
N ILE A 12 5.62 -4.21 -5.83
CA ILE A 12 4.91 -5.49 -5.71
C ILE A 12 3.54 -5.29 -5.05
N ILE A 13 3.48 -4.51 -3.96
CA ILE A 13 2.21 -4.19 -3.28
C ILE A 13 1.28 -3.47 -4.26
N TRP A 14 1.78 -2.50 -5.03
CA TRP A 14 1.01 -1.78 -6.03
C TRP A 14 0.48 -2.70 -7.14
N ILE A 15 1.31 -3.59 -7.70
CA ILE A 15 0.88 -4.56 -8.73
C ILE A 15 -0.28 -5.41 -8.20
N ILE A 16 -0.15 -5.95 -7.00
CA ILE A 16 -1.19 -6.82 -6.41
C ILE A 16 -2.44 -5.98 -6.08
N GLY A 17 -2.27 -4.80 -5.51
CA GLY A 17 -3.37 -3.90 -5.15
C GLY A 17 -4.21 -3.49 -6.36
N VAL A 18 -3.56 -2.95 -7.41
CA VAL A 18 -4.26 -2.57 -8.65
C VAL A 18 -4.91 -3.78 -9.30
N SER A 19 -4.23 -4.94 -9.33
CA SER A 19 -4.83 -6.16 -9.89
C SER A 19 -6.10 -6.57 -9.14
N LEU A 20 -6.09 -6.53 -7.80
CA LEU A 20 -7.27 -6.86 -6.99
C LEU A 20 -8.39 -5.84 -7.18
N TYR A 21 -8.06 -4.54 -7.25
CA TYR A 21 -9.03 -3.49 -7.54
C TYR A 21 -9.71 -3.71 -8.89
N THR A 22 -8.91 -3.89 -9.95
CA THR A 22 -9.41 -4.11 -11.31
C THR A 22 -10.22 -5.39 -11.42
N LEU A 23 -9.78 -6.49 -10.82
CA LEU A 23 -10.56 -7.75 -10.80
C LEU A 23 -11.89 -7.59 -10.08
N SER A 24 -11.91 -6.86 -8.96
CA SER A 24 -13.14 -6.56 -8.22
C SER A 24 -14.10 -5.69 -9.04
N PHE A 25 -13.57 -4.77 -9.84
CA PHE A 25 -14.38 -3.91 -10.69
C PHE A 25 -15.08 -4.70 -11.82
N TYR A 26 -14.43 -5.74 -12.36
CA TYR A 26 -15.01 -6.61 -13.39
C TYR A 26 -15.95 -7.69 -12.82
N ILE A 27 -15.64 -8.24 -11.64
CA ILE A 27 -16.48 -9.27 -10.99
C ILE A 27 -17.40 -8.57 -9.98
N GLN A 28 -18.50 -8.02 -10.48
CA GLN A 28 -19.45 -7.25 -9.68
C GLN A 28 -20.35 -8.16 -8.86
N VAL A 29 -20.21 -8.10 -7.54
CA VAL A 29 -21.09 -8.75 -6.56
C VAL A 29 -22.06 -7.73 -5.96
N LEU A 30 -21.61 -6.49 -5.75
CA LEU A 30 -22.41 -5.36 -5.30
C LEU A 30 -22.87 -4.50 -6.49
N GLN A 31 -23.99 -3.79 -6.29
CA GLN A 31 -24.52 -2.85 -7.28
C GLN A 31 -23.55 -1.69 -7.59
N ASN A 32 -22.74 -1.28 -6.60
CA ASN A 32 -21.71 -0.26 -6.77
C ASN A 32 -20.34 -0.93 -6.89
N ALA A 33 -19.87 -1.10 -8.12
CA ALA A 33 -18.60 -1.75 -8.44
C ALA A 33 -17.39 -0.97 -7.89
N GLU A 34 -17.45 0.35 -7.90
CA GLU A 34 -16.38 1.20 -7.38
C GLU A 34 -16.26 1.05 -5.86
N GLN A 35 -17.38 1.09 -5.14
CA GLN A 35 -17.40 0.87 -3.69
C GLN A 35 -16.88 -0.52 -3.33
N GLN A 36 -17.26 -1.55 -4.08
CA GLN A 36 -16.75 -2.91 -3.89
C GLN A 36 -15.23 -2.99 -4.10
N ALA A 37 -14.73 -2.38 -5.17
CA ALA A 37 -13.30 -2.39 -5.49
C ALA A 37 -12.49 -1.66 -4.42
N ASN A 38 -12.96 -0.48 -3.96
CA ASN A 38 -12.35 0.26 -2.86
C ASN A 38 -12.36 -0.54 -1.54
N MET A 39 -13.47 -1.18 -1.20
CA MET A 39 -13.58 -2.00 0.02
C MET A 39 -12.64 -3.21 -0.03
N LEU A 40 -12.59 -3.92 -1.16
CA LEU A 40 -11.70 -5.07 -1.30
C LEU A 40 -10.23 -4.64 -1.23
N LEU A 41 -9.88 -3.53 -1.87
CA LEU A 41 -8.52 -2.99 -1.83
C LEU A 41 -8.14 -2.58 -0.41
N PHE A 42 -9.01 -1.86 0.31
CA PHE A 42 -8.79 -1.50 1.72
C PHE A 42 -8.50 -2.73 2.60
N ILE A 43 -9.35 -3.76 2.53
CA ILE A 43 -9.14 -5.00 3.30
C ILE A 43 -7.84 -5.71 2.89
N SER A 44 -7.50 -5.68 1.60
CA SER A 44 -6.33 -6.39 1.05
C SER A 44 -5.01 -5.69 1.34
N VAL A 45 -5.01 -4.36 1.46
CA VAL A 45 -3.83 -3.55 1.79
C VAL A 45 -3.28 -3.95 3.16
N ILE A 46 -4.14 -4.31 4.12
CA ILE A 46 -3.72 -4.73 5.46
C ILE A 46 -2.68 -5.86 5.44
N PRO A 47 -3.02 -7.08 4.96
CA PRO A 47 -2.07 -8.18 4.91
C PRO A 47 -0.91 -7.93 3.95
N LEU A 48 -1.13 -7.18 2.85
CA LEU A 48 -0.08 -6.88 1.86
C LEU A 48 1.02 -6.01 2.46
N VAL A 49 0.66 -4.92 3.12
CA VAL A 49 1.61 -3.99 3.75
C VAL A 49 2.29 -4.68 4.93
N TRP A 50 1.56 -5.45 5.72
CA TRP A 50 2.15 -6.22 6.83
C TRP A 50 3.20 -7.21 6.34
N TYR A 51 2.90 -7.96 5.27
CA TYR A 51 3.83 -8.90 4.67
C TYR A 51 5.02 -8.19 4.00
N GLY A 52 4.77 -7.07 3.32
CA GLY A 52 5.81 -6.21 2.76
C GLY A 52 6.78 -5.69 3.83
N ALA A 53 6.23 -5.22 4.96
CA ALA A 53 7.02 -4.81 6.12
C ALA A 53 7.84 -5.99 6.66
N ARG A 54 7.25 -7.19 6.78
CA ARG A 54 7.97 -8.40 7.18
C ARG A 54 9.14 -8.75 6.25
N LEU A 55 8.93 -8.69 4.93
CA LEU A 55 9.98 -8.93 3.95
C LEU A 55 11.10 -7.90 4.01
N TYR A 56 10.74 -6.62 4.25
CA TYR A 56 11.70 -5.57 4.49
C TYR A 56 12.50 -5.87 5.77
N TYR A 57 11.84 -6.04 6.90
CA TYR A 57 12.51 -6.18 8.19
C TYR A 57 13.33 -7.47 8.37
N LYS A 58 13.14 -8.48 7.51
CA LYS A 58 13.93 -9.72 7.52
C LYS A 58 15.44 -9.51 7.36
N LYS A 59 15.89 -8.44 6.66
CA LYS A 59 17.33 -8.15 6.49
C LYS A 59 17.76 -6.75 6.93
N GLU A 60 16.85 -5.96 7.52
CA GLU A 60 17.14 -4.59 7.97
C GLU A 60 16.27 -4.29 9.19
N THR A 61 16.84 -3.85 10.30
CA THR A 61 16.08 -3.64 11.54
C THR A 61 16.17 -2.20 12.06
N ASN A 62 16.97 -1.33 11.45
CA ASN A 62 17.24 0.01 11.99
C ASN A 62 16.37 1.12 11.42
N THR A 63 15.66 0.90 10.31
CA THR A 63 14.72 1.92 9.78
C THR A 63 13.43 1.91 10.59
N HIS A 64 12.93 3.08 11.01
CA HIS A 64 11.63 3.22 11.68
C HIS A 64 10.48 2.89 10.71
N GLY A 65 9.41 2.26 11.21
CA GLY A 65 8.25 1.81 10.40
C GLY A 65 7.63 2.92 9.55
N TYR A 66 7.54 4.12 10.10
CA TYR A 66 7.05 5.33 9.41
C TYR A 66 7.74 5.57 8.05
N TRP A 67 9.07 5.50 7.99
CA TRP A 67 9.82 5.72 6.75
C TRP A 67 9.61 4.60 5.74
N VAL A 68 9.41 3.37 6.22
CA VAL A 68 9.11 2.22 5.35
C VAL A 68 7.72 2.37 4.74
N GLY A 69 6.70 2.68 5.55
CA GLY A 69 5.34 2.93 5.08
C GLY A 69 5.25 4.08 4.10
N GLN A 70 5.92 5.19 4.40
CA GLN A 70 5.98 6.33 3.50
C GLN A 70 6.63 5.97 2.17
N THR A 71 7.70 5.18 2.17
CA THR A 71 8.34 4.75 0.91
C THR A 71 7.41 3.83 0.10
N PHE A 72 6.72 2.89 0.75
CA PHE A 72 5.76 2.01 0.08
C PHE A 72 4.62 2.82 -0.55
N PHE A 73 4.01 3.71 0.23
CA PHE A 73 2.92 4.57 -0.22
C PHE A 73 3.36 5.49 -1.36
N LEU A 74 4.47 6.23 -1.22
CA LEU A 74 4.96 7.12 -2.28
C LEU A 74 5.31 6.37 -3.57
N THR A 75 5.83 5.14 -3.46
CA THR A 75 6.09 4.29 -4.63
C THR A 75 4.78 3.93 -5.33
N ALA A 76 3.77 3.48 -4.57
CA ALA A 76 2.45 3.16 -5.12
C ALA A 76 1.79 4.39 -5.75
N THR A 77 1.78 5.52 -5.06
CA THR A 77 1.25 6.81 -5.54
C THR A 77 1.91 7.27 -6.84
N ALA A 78 3.24 7.13 -6.95
CA ALA A 78 3.95 7.45 -8.18
C ALA A 78 3.53 6.54 -9.35
N LEU A 79 3.39 5.24 -9.08
CA LEU A 79 2.89 4.29 -10.07
C LEU A 79 1.42 4.55 -10.42
N ASP A 80 0.60 4.99 -9.49
CA ASP A 80 -0.77 5.41 -9.76
C ASP A 80 -0.81 6.62 -10.69
N ALA A 81 0.04 7.61 -10.48
CA ALA A 81 0.13 8.77 -11.36
C ALA A 81 0.59 8.41 -12.78
N ILE A 82 1.51 7.45 -12.91
CA ILE A 82 2.11 7.06 -14.19
C ILE A 82 1.24 6.05 -14.94
N ILE A 83 0.58 5.13 -14.24
CA ILE A 83 -0.09 3.97 -14.83
C ILE A 83 -1.58 3.98 -14.48
N THR A 84 -1.94 3.93 -13.19
CA THR A 84 -3.35 3.73 -12.79
C THR A 84 -4.26 4.82 -13.33
N VAL A 85 -3.86 6.09 -13.17
CA VAL A 85 -4.67 7.23 -13.59
C VAL A 85 -4.79 7.29 -15.12
N PRO A 86 -3.71 7.26 -15.92
CA PRO A 86 -3.81 7.27 -17.38
C PRO A 86 -4.54 6.07 -17.99
N VAL A 87 -4.30 4.86 -17.44
CA VAL A 87 -4.76 3.61 -18.05
C VAL A 87 -6.15 3.21 -17.57
N PHE A 88 -6.52 3.50 -16.32
CA PHE A 88 -7.78 3.06 -15.74
C PHE A 88 -8.71 4.21 -15.35
N VAL A 89 -8.22 5.33 -14.84
CA VAL A 89 -9.09 6.42 -14.35
C VAL A 89 -9.57 7.33 -15.48
N ILE A 90 -8.66 7.84 -16.30
CA ILE A 90 -8.99 8.76 -17.41
C ILE A 90 -9.96 8.12 -18.42
N PRO A 91 -9.77 6.84 -18.85
CA PRO A 91 -10.71 6.21 -19.79
C PRO A 91 -12.12 6.01 -19.22
N ASN A 92 -12.27 5.96 -17.91
CA ASN A 92 -13.55 5.89 -17.22
C ASN A 92 -14.14 7.28 -16.90
N GLY A 93 -13.59 8.35 -17.47
CA GLY A 93 -14.07 9.73 -17.31
C GLY A 93 -13.56 10.45 -16.06
N GLY A 94 -12.59 9.87 -15.35
CA GLY A 94 -11.94 10.49 -14.21
C GLY A 94 -10.78 11.40 -14.58
N SER A 95 -10.17 12.01 -13.57
CA SER A 95 -9.00 12.89 -13.71
C SER A 95 -8.01 12.69 -12.58
N TYR A 96 -6.78 13.16 -12.78
CA TYR A 96 -5.75 13.22 -11.73
C TYR A 96 -6.24 13.91 -10.47
N TYR A 97 -6.95 15.03 -10.63
CA TYR A 97 -7.50 15.79 -9.53
C TYR A 97 -8.48 14.94 -8.72
N GLN A 98 -9.50 14.37 -9.37
CA GLN A 98 -10.51 13.54 -8.70
C GLN A 98 -9.87 12.37 -7.95
N PHE A 99 -8.93 11.67 -8.56
CA PHE A 99 -8.26 10.52 -7.94
C PHE A 99 -7.45 10.92 -6.69
N PHE A 100 -6.62 11.97 -6.77
CA PHE A 100 -5.76 12.37 -5.65
C PHE A 100 -6.47 13.22 -4.58
N THR A 101 -7.66 13.74 -4.88
CA THR A 101 -8.53 14.37 -3.86
C THR A 101 -9.49 13.38 -3.21
N ASP A 102 -9.53 12.13 -3.68
CA ASP A 102 -10.42 11.12 -3.15
C ASP A 102 -10.05 10.73 -1.71
N LEU A 103 -11.06 10.65 -0.84
CA LEU A 103 -10.85 10.30 0.58
C LEU A 103 -10.42 8.85 0.75
N GLY A 104 -10.88 7.93 -0.11
CA GLY A 104 -10.50 6.53 -0.09
C GLY A 104 -9.00 6.37 -0.37
N PHE A 105 -8.47 7.11 -1.34
CA PHE A 105 -7.02 7.14 -1.63
C PHE A 105 -6.19 7.51 -0.39
N TRP A 106 -6.56 8.60 0.31
CA TRP A 106 -5.83 9.02 1.51
C TRP A 106 -6.02 8.06 2.69
N LEU A 107 -7.20 7.45 2.81
CA LEU A 107 -7.45 6.43 3.83
C LEU A 107 -6.52 5.23 3.66
N ILE A 108 -6.31 4.78 2.42
CA ILE A 108 -5.32 3.75 2.09
C ILE A 108 -3.90 4.24 2.43
N GLY A 109 -3.56 5.49 2.13
CA GLY A 109 -2.27 6.07 2.53
C GLY A 109 -2.02 6.03 4.03
N PHE A 110 -3.03 6.37 4.84
CA PHE A 110 -2.95 6.24 6.30
C PHE A 110 -2.81 4.79 6.75
N GLU A 111 -3.48 3.86 6.07
CA GLU A 111 -3.39 2.43 6.35
C GLU A 111 -1.96 1.91 6.12
N PHE A 112 -1.31 2.28 5.01
CA PHE A 112 0.09 1.96 4.75
C PHE A 112 1.01 2.40 5.89
N LEU A 113 0.86 3.65 6.36
CA LEU A 113 1.65 4.20 7.45
C LEU A 113 1.33 3.50 8.78
N GLY A 114 0.05 3.33 9.10
CA GLY A 114 -0.41 2.72 10.35
C GLY A 114 0.09 1.29 10.50
N ILE A 115 -0.05 0.47 9.46
CA ILE A 115 0.35 -0.93 9.49
C ILE A 115 1.87 -1.08 9.59
N THR A 116 2.63 -0.29 8.85
CA THR A 116 4.10 -0.39 8.89
C THR A 116 4.67 0.08 10.22
N VAL A 117 4.09 1.12 10.83
CA VAL A 117 4.43 1.56 12.20
C VAL A 117 4.03 0.49 13.22
N LEU A 118 2.82 -0.07 13.12
CA LEU A 118 2.34 -1.13 14.00
C LEU A 118 3.24 -2.37 13.92
N TYR A 119 3.61 -2.79 12.71
CA TYR A 119 4.54 -3.90 12.48
C TYR A 119 5.88 -3.63 13.15
N TRP A 120 6.42 -2.42 13.00
CA TRP A 120 7.70 -2.04 13.58
C TRP A 120 7.68 -2.13 15.11
N TYR A 121 6.66 -1.56 15.76
CA TYR A 121 6.53 -1.66 17.22
C TYR A 121 6.38 -3.11 17.71
N ILE A 122 5.52 -3.90 17.07
CA ILE A 122 5.21 -5.27 17.54
C ILE A 122 6.34 -6.26 17.26
N LYS A 123 7.02 -6.14 16.11
CA LYS A 123 7.97 -7.18 15.65
C LYS A 123 9.41 -6.75 15.59
N VAL A 124 9.71 -5.45 15.50
CA VAL A 124 11.09 -4.98 15.35
C VAL A 124 11.60 -4.47 16.69
N GLU A 125 10.84 -3.61 17.35
CA GLU A 125 11.25 -3.01 18.63
C GLU A 125 11.30 -4.06 19.76
N ILE A 126 10.26 -4.89 19.89
CA ILE A 126 10.23 -5.99 20.87
C ILE A 126 11.39 -6.97 20.67
N ASN A 127 11.70 -7.32 19.41
CA ASN A 127 12.81 -8.23 19.12
C ASN A 127 14.18 -7.60 19.39
N LYS A 128 14.33 -6.28 19.24
CA LYS A 128 15.57 -5.59 19.66
C LYS A 128 15.75 -5.63 21.17
N GLN A 129 14.70 -5.35 21.94
CA GLN A 129 14.75 -5.40 23.40
C GLN A 129 15.12 -6.80 23.92
N ASN A 130 14.54 -7.86 23.34
CA ASN A 130 14.83 -9.24 23.71
C ASN A 130 16.26 -9.71 23.38
N GLN A 131 17.02 -9.01 22.52
CA GLN A 131 18.42 -9.32 22.25
C GLN A 131 19.41 -8.56 23.14
N ILE A 132 18.93 -7.52 23.85
CA ILE A 132 19.74 -6.68 24.74
C ILE A 132 19.61 -7.16 26.21
N THR A 133 18.61 -7.99 26.51
CA THR A 133 18.36 -8.59 27.83
C THR A 133 18.94 -10.00 27.88
#